data_AF-A0A2H5FMJ8-F1
#
_entry.id   AF-A0A2H5FMJ8-F1
#
_cell.length_a   1.000
_cell.length_b   1.000
_cell.length_c   1.000
_cell.angle_alpha   90.00
_cell.angle_beta   90.00
_cell.angle_gamma   90.00
#
_symmetry.space_group_name_H-M   'P 1'
#
loop_
_entity.id
_entity.type
_entity.pdbx_description
1 polymer ?
#
loop_
_entity_poly.entity_id
_entity_poly.type
_entity_poly.pdbx_seq_one_letter_code
_entity_poly.pdbx_strand_id
1 'polypeptide(L)'
;MQSLRNMSGEEITQAFATIPQGVSALDIGWNALGEISGAELAQAFATMPQGITTLDLSRNSLGEKSGAELAQALVVLPQGVTTLDLRNNQFEKKSTDELTLIFEAIPQHLACVTLTVQELNQMSTVSLRLLSQLLSHQRQEPDKFAVRASLPCCNESL
;
A
#
# COMPACT_ATOMS: atom_id res chain seq x y z
N MET A 1 -1.31 19.94 8.97
CA MET A 1 -0.69 19.37 7.76
C MET A 1 -1.67 19.58 6.63
N GLN A 2 -1.23 20.18 5.51
CA GLN A 2 -2.07 20.27 4.31
C GLN A 2 -2.22 18.86 3.74
N SER A 3 -3.41 18.49 3.29
CA SER A 3 -3.63 17.21 2.60
C SER A 3 -2.84 17.20 1.30
N LEU A 4 -2.11 16.12 1.00
CA LEU A 4 -1.28 16.02 -0.21
C LEU A 4 -2.06 16.29 -1.51
N ARG A 5 -3.38 16.04 -1.53
CA ARG A 5 -4.24 16.35 -2.69
C ARG A 5 -4.21 17.82 -3.17
N ASN A 6 -3.82 18.76 -2.31
CA ASN A 6 -3.76 20.18 -2.67
C ASN A 6 -2.39 20.58 -3.24
N MET A 7 -1.43 19.67 -3.27
CA MET A 7 -0.08 19.87 -3.78
C MET A 7 0.01 19.38 -5.23
N SER A 8 0.88 20.00 -6.01
CA SER A 8 1.26 19.49 -7.33
C SER A 8 2.08 18.20 -7.20
N GLY A 9 2.11 17.37 -8.25
CA GLY A 9 2.95 16.17 -8.29
C GLY A 9 4.43 16.43 -8.03
N GLU A 10 4.95 17.59 -8.46
CA GLU A 10 6.34 18.00 -8.21
C GLU A 10 6.58 18.30 -6.72
N GLU A 11 5.67 19.03 -6.07
CA GLU A 11 5.77 19.31 -4.63
C GLU A 11 5.68 18.04 -3.79
N ILE A 12 4.82 17.09 -4.18
CA ILE A 12 4.72 15.79 -3.51
C ILE A 12 6.02 15.01 -3.68
N THR A 13 6.55 14.93 -4.91
CA THR A 13 7.81 14.24 -5.19
C THR A 13 8.97 14.85 -4.39
N GLN A 14 9.04 16.18 -4.34
CA GLN A 14 10.07 16.89 -3.58
C GLN A 14 9.92 16.65 -2.06
N ALA A 15 8.69 16.62 -1.55
CA ALA A 15 8.43 16.31 -0.14
C ALA A 15 8.91 14.89 0.22
N PHE A 16 8.72 13.92 -0.66
CA PHE A 16 9.14 12.53 -0.45
C PHE A 16 10.66 12.40 -0.56
N ALA A 17 11.29 13.09 -1.50
CA ALA A 17 12.74 13.10 -1.67
C ALA A 17 13.51 13.77 -0.51
N THR A 18 12.85 14.68 0.22
CA THR A 18 13.47 15.44 1.33
C THR A 18 13.24 14.82 2.70
N ILE A 19 12.61 13.63 2.77
CA ILE A 19 12.47 12.89 4.02
C ILE A 19 13.86 12.64 4.63
N PRO A 20 14.10 13.01 5.90
CA PRO A 20 15.40 12.87 6.53
C PRO A 20 15.92 11.43 6.53
N GLN A 21 17.22 11.29 6.33
CA GLN A 21 17.91 10.00 6.51
C GLN A 21 17.76 9.54 7.97
N GLY A 22 17.36 8.28 8.17
CA GLY A 22 17.10 7.70 9.50
C GLY A 22 15.62 7.60 9.87
N VAL A 23 14.70 8.14 9.05
CA VAL A 23 13.27 7.83 9.17
C VAL A 23 13.02 6.40 8.70
N SER A 24 12.52 5.55 9.60
CA SER A 24 12.17 4.15 9.31
C SER A 24 10.67 3.93 9.11
N ALA A 25 9.83 4.83 9.61
CA ALA A 25 8.38 4.76 9.47
C ALA A 25 7.84 6.07 8.90
N LEU A 26 7.11 5.98 7.79
CA LEU A 26 6.44 7.10 7.15
C LEU A 26 4.93 6.92 7.27
N ASP A 27 4.28 7.86 7.96
CA ASP A 27 2.82 7.96 8.02
C ASP A 27 2.33 9.06 7.08
N ILE A 28 1.63 8.65 6.02
CA ILE A 28 0.93 9.53 5.09
C ILE A 28 -0.54 9.13 5.00
N GLY A 29 -1.10 8.58 6.08
CA GLY A 29 -2.53 8.35 6.20
C GLY A 29 -3.34 9.65 6.11
N TRP A 30 -4.61 9.55 5.70
CA TRP A 30 -5.53 10.70 5.61
C TRP A 30 -5.09 11.85 4.69
N ASN A 31 -4.41 11.55 3.58
CA ASN A 31 -3.94 12.55 2.62
C ASN A 31 -4.73 12.59 1.30
N ALA A 32 -5.80 11.78 1.21
CA ALA A 32 -6.63 11.64 0.01
C ALA A 32 -5.81 11.30 -1.26
N LEU A 33 -4.82 10.41 -1.12
CA LEU A 33 -3.98 9.97 -2.26
C LEU A 33 -4.81 9.40 -3.42
N GLY A 34 -6.04 8.94 -3.17
CA GLY A 34 -7.03 8.55 -4.17
C GLY A 34 -7.33 9.63 -5.22
N GLU A 35 -7.19 10.92 -4.87
CA GLU A 35 -7.45 12.06 -5.77
C GLU A 35 -6.24 12.48 -6.64
N ILE A 36 -5.03 12.03 -6.31
CA ILE A 36 -3.77 12.33 -7.05
C ILE A 36 -3.68 11.45 -8.31
N SER A 37 -2.97 11.80 -9.39
CA SER A 37 -2.87 10.82 -10.50
C SER A 37 -2.01 9.59 -10.11
N GLY A 38 -2.27 8.43 -10.73
CA GLY A 38 -1.44 7.23 -10.51
C GLY A 38 0.05 7.46 -10.85
N ALA A 39 0.32 8.24 -11.89
CA ALA A 39 1.67 8.57 -12.32
C ALA A 39 2.42 9.45 -11.30
N GLU A 40 1.75 10.45 -10.72
CA GLU A 40 2.34 11.30 -9.68
C GLU A 40 2.61 10.52 -8.40
N LEU A 41 1.73 9.60 -8.01
CA LEU A 41 1.98 8.71 -6.88
C LEU A 41 3.17 7.79 -7.12
N ALA A 42 3.26 7.20 -8.32
CA ALA A 42 4.39 6.35 -8.68
C ALA A 42 5.71 7.14 -8.62
N GLN A 43 5.73 8.36 -9.16
CA GLN A 43 6.90 9.23 -9.11
C GLN A 43 7.29 9.58 -7.66
N ALA A 44 6.31 9.92 -6.82
CA ALA A 44 6.55 10.23 -5.41
C ALA A 44 7.12 9.02 -4.66
N PHE A 45 6.51 7.84 -4.80
CA PHE A 45 6.98 6.62 -4.16
C PHE A 45 8.38 6.21 -4.60
N ALA A 46 8.70 6.37 -5.89
CA ALA A 46 10.04 6.07 -6.40
C ALA A 46 11.14 6.97 -5.82
N THR A 47 10.80 8.16 -5.33
CA THR A 47 11.76 9.11 -4.72
C THR A 47 11.93 8.96 -3.22
N MET A 48 11.17 8.07 -2.57
CA MET A 48 11.30 7.83 -1.14
C MET A 48 12.69 7.29 -0.76
N PRO A 49 13.26 7.70 0.38
CA PRO A 49 14.51 7.13 0.88
C PRO A 49 14.39 5.63 1.14
N GLN A 50 15.45 4.88 0.82
CA GLN A 50 15.51 3.43 1.05
C GLN A 50 15.51 3.02 2.54
N GLY A 51 15.67 3.98 3.46
CA GLY A 51 15.66 3.72 4.90
C GLY A 51 14.27 3.47 5.49
N ILE A 52 13.19 3.75 4.75
CA ILE A 52 11.82 3.57 5.20
C ILE A 52 11.48 2.08 5.12
N THR A 53 11.10 1.49 6.27
CA THR A 53 10.67 0.10 6.40
C THR A 53 9.17 -0.05 6.58
N THR A 54 8.50 0.96 7.14
CA THR A 54 7.05 0.98 7.36
C THR A 54 6.43 2.16 6.64
N LEU A 55 5.40 1.89 5.83
CA LEU A 55 4.63 2.90 5.11
C LEU A 55 3.14 2.78 5.46
N ASP A 56 2.57 3.82 6.08
CA ASP A 56 1.15 3.92 6.35
C ASP A 56 0.43 4.73 5.26
N LEU A 57 -0.38 4.04 4.44
CA LEU A 57 -1.25 4.63 3.42
C LEU A 57 -2.73 4.57 3.83
N SER A 58 -3.05 4.36 5.10
CA SER A 58 -4.42 4.17 5.55
C SER A 58 -5.29 5.40 5.28
N ARG A 59 -6.59 5.17 5.02
CA ARG A 59 -7.60 6.25 4.88
C ARG A 59 -7.26 7.28 3.79
N ASN A 60 -6.77 6.79 2.65
CA ASN A 60 -6.40 7.61 1.50
C ASN A 60 -7.37 7.49 0.32
N SER A 61 -8.48 6.75 0.46
CA SER A 61 -9.45 6.52 -0.61
C SER A 61 -8.81 5.91 -1.87
N LEU A 62 -7.78 5.05 -1.72
CA LEU A 62 -7.09 4.42 -2.86
C LEU A 62 -8.03 3.53 -3.70
N GLY A 63 -9.17 3.12 -3.15
CA GLY A 63 -10.27 2.45 -3.83
C GLY A 63 -10.98 3.29 -4.88
N GLU A 64 -10.78 4.61 -4.93
CA GLU A 64 -11.33 5.49 -5.98
C GLU A 64 -10.45 5.51 -7.25
N LYS A 65 -9.19 5.05 -7.18
CA LYS A 65 -8.31 4.94 -8.36
C LYS A 65 -8.70 3.75 -9.20
N SER A 66 -8.36 3.71 -10.49
CA SER A 66 -8.42 2.44 -11.23
C SER A 66 -7.43 1.41 -10.65
N GLY A 67 -7.74 0.12 -10.80
CA GLY A 67 -6.81 -0.96 -10.37
C GLY A 67 -5.42 -0.83 -11.00
N ALA A 68 -5.35 -0.42 -12.27
CA ALA A 68 -4.10 -0.24 -13.01
C ALA A 68 -3.25 0.93 -12.49
N GLU A 69 -3.87 2.07 -12.17
CA GLU A 69 -3.14 3.23 -11.62
C GLU A 69 -2.54 2.92 -10.25
N LEU A 70 -3.30 2.26 -9.39
CA LEU A 70 -2.80 1.88 -8.08
C LEU A 70 -1.71 0.81 -8.19
N ALA A 71 -1.87 -0.18 -9.07
CA ALA A 71 -0.84 -1.17 -9.36
C ALA A 71 0.48 -0.52 -9.81
N GLN A 72 0.40 0.46 -10.73
CA GLN A 72 1.58 1.20 -11.20
C GLN A 72 2.28 1.97 -10.07
N ALA A 73 1.53 2.50 -9.10
CA ALA A 73 2.12 3.17 -7.95
C ALA A 73 2.77 2.17 -6.98
N LEU A 74 2.15 1.03 -6.70
CA LEU A 74 2.65 0.07 -5.72
C LEU A 74 3.93 -0.65 -6.17
N VAL A 75 4.08 -0.94 -7.46
CA VAL A 75 5.24 -1.71 -7.97
C VAL A 75 6.57 -0.97 -7.81
N VAL A 76 6.54 0.36 -7.69
CA VAL A 76 7.74 1.21 -7.55
C VAL A 76 8.07 1.55 -6.09
N LEU A 77 7.40 0.92 -5.13
CA LEU A 77 7.76 1.10 -3.72
C LEU A 77 9.24 0.72 -3.49
N PRO A 78 9.98 1.50 -2.67
CA PRO A 78 11.37 1.22 -2.35
C PRO A 78 11.55 -0.15 -1.72
N GLN A 79 12.65 -0.84 -2.04
CA GLN A 79 12.99 -2.17 -1.51
C GLN A 79 13.12 -2.19 0.02
N GLY A 80 13.37 -1.03 0.64
CA GLY A 80 13.41 -0.90 2.09
C GLY A 80 12.05 -1.14 2.75
N VAL A 81 10.94 -0.87 2.07
CA VAL A 81 9.59 -0.95 2.65
C VAL A 81 9.20 -2.42 2.78
N THR A 82 9.13 -2.90 4.03
CA THR A 82 8.72 -4.27 4.33
C THR A 82 7.30 -4.34 4.87
N THR A 83 6.78 -3.23 5.41
CA THR A 83 5.42 -3.16 5.97
C THR A 83 4.62 -2.07 5.28
N LEU A 84 3.46 -2.44 4.75
CA LEU A 84 2.51 -1.54 4.10
C LEU A 84 1.14 -1.59 4.79
N ASP A 85 0.66 -0.44 5.24
CA ASP A 85 -0.69 -0.31 5.79
C ASP A 85 -1.65 0.25 4.74
N LEU A 86 -2.66 -0.54 4.39
CA LEU A 86 -3.68 -0.22 3.40
C LEU A 86 -5.08 -0.08 4.01
N ARG A 87 -5.20 -0.01 5.35
CA ARG A 87 -6.49 0.05 6.05
C ARG A 87 -7.37 1.22 5.59
N ASN A 88 -8.68 0.97 5.52
CA ASN A 88 -9.73 1.97 5.24
C ASN A 88 -9.53 2.75 3.93
N ASN A 89 -9.12 2.06 2.88
CA ASN A 89 -8.94 2.63 1.55
C ASN A 89 -10.12 2.39 0.61
N GLN A 90 -11.24 1.84 1.09
CA GLN A 90 -12.47 1.63 0.32
C GLN A 90 -12.32 0.56 -0.79
N PHE A 91 -11.48 -0.46 -0.55
CA PHE A 91 -11.25 -1.53 -1.52
C PHE A 91 -12.48 -2.42 -1.74
N GLU A 92 -13.48 -2.38 -0.86
CA GLU A 92 -14.76 -3.06 -1.05
C GLU A 92 -15.55 -2.55 -2.27
N LYS A 93 -15.23 -1.34 -2.77
CA LYS A 93 -15.84 -0.79 -3.99
C LYS A 93 -15.22 -1.36 -5.26
N LYS A 94 -14.06 -2.00 -5.18
CA LYS A 94 -13.34 -2.53 -6.34
C LYS A 94 -13.93 -3.83 -6.84
N SER A 95 -13.86 -4.02 -8.15
CA SER A 95 -14.13 -5.32 -8.74
C SER A 95 -13.03 -6.33 -8.39
N THR A 96 -13.36 -7.60 -8.50
CA THR A 96 -12.40 -8.70 -8.28
C THR A 96 -11.17 -8.61 -9.18
N ASP A 97 -11.33 -8.19 -10.42
CA ASP A 97 -10.22 -8.06 -11.39
C ASP A 97 -9.29 -6.91 -10.99
N GLU A 98 -9.86 -5.78 -10.55
CA GLU A 98 -9.05 -4.68 -10.05
C GLU A 98 -8.30 -5.02 -8.76
N LEU A 99 -8.95 -5.73 -7.83
CA LEU A 99 -8.26 -6.22 -6.64
C LEU A 99 -7.10 -7.12 -7.05
N THR A 100 -7.33 -8.10 -7.93
CA THR A 100 -6.27 -8.98 -8.46
C THR A 100 -5.09 -8.17 -8.97
N LEU A 101 -5.31 -7.18 -9.83
CA LEU A 101 -4.26 -6.30 -10.36
C LEU A 101 -3.49 -5.55 -9.26
N ILE A 102 -4.21 -5.00 -8.27
CA ILE A 102 -3.61 -4.26 -7.16
C ILE A 102 -2.71 -5.18 -6.33
N PHE A 103 -3.21 -6.36 -5.95
CA PHE A 103 -2.48 -7.29 -5.09
C PHE A 103 -1.36 -8.03 -5.82
N GLU A 104 -1.46 -8.24 -7.13
CA GLU A 104 -0.35 -8.74 -7.95
C GLU A 104 0.78 -7.73 -8.10
N ALA A 105 0.48 -6.44 -8.08
CA ALA A 105 1.46 -5.36 -8.17
C ALA A 105 2.16 -5.04 -6.84
N ILE A 106 1.71 -5.62 -5.73
CA ILE A 106 2.38 -5.51 -4.44
C ILE A 106 3.77 -6.16 -4.57
N PRO A 107 4.86 -5.43 -4.33
CA PRO A 107 6.20 -5.99 -4.46
C PRO A 107 6.43 -7.21 -3.55
N GLN A 108 7.11 -8.22 -4.09
CA GLN A 108 7.38 -9.48 -3.37
C GLN A 108 8.30 -9.33 -2.15
N HIS A 109 9.02 -8.21 -2.05
CA HIS A 109 9.88 -7.91 -0.89
C HIS A 109 9.10 -7.42 0.32
N LEU A 110 7.84 -6.99 0.14
CA LEU A 110 6.99 -6.64 1.26
C LEU A 110 6.79 -7.89 2.11
N ALA A 111 6.98 -7.71 3.41
CA ALA A 111 6.77 -8.74 4.42
C ALA A 111 5.33 -8.69 4.97
N CYS A 112 4.67 -7.54 4.88
CA CYS A 112 3.33 -7.46 5.43
C CYS A 112 2.49 -6.38 4.79
N VAL A 113 1.22 -6.73 4.58
CA VAL A 113 0.19 -5.82 4.09
C VAL A 113 -1.00 -5.90 5.03
N THR A 114 -1.39 -4.76 5.60
CA THR A 114 -2.50 -4.71 6.57
C THR A 114 -3.75 -4.13 5.92
N LEU A 115 -4.89 -4.81 6.11
CA LEU A 115 -6.23 -4.36 5.70
C LEU A 115 -7.16 -4.43 6.92
N THR A 116 -8.28 -3.71 6.89
CA THR A 116 -9.27 -3.85 7.98
C THR A 116 -10.13 -5.09 7.80
N VAL A 117 -10.54 -5.70 8.92
CA VAL A 117 -11.58 -6.74 8.92
C VAL A 117 -12.87 -6.25 8.26
N GLN A 118 -13.21 -4.96 8.43
CA GLN A 118 -14.41 -4.37 7.84
C GLN A 118 -14.36 -4.34 6.31
N GLU A 119 -13.22 -3.99 5.72
CA GLU A 119 -13.03 -4.03 4.26
C GLU A 119 -13.09 -5.47 3.75
N LEU A 120 -12.40 -6.40 4.41
CA LEU A 120 -12.40 -7.81 4.02
C LEU A 120 -13.80 -8.43 4.07
N ASN A 121 -14.59 -8.10 5.11
CA ASN A 121 -15.96 -8.61 5.24
C ASN A 121 -16.93 -8.04 4.19
N GLN A 122 -16.60 -6.90 3.58
CA GLN A 122 -17.42 -6.32 2.52
C GLN A 122 -17.00 -6.79 1.12
N MET A 123 -15.85 -7.46 0.99
CA MET A 123 -15.43 -8.08 -0.27
C MET A 123 -16.25 -9.32 -0.58
N SER A 124 -16.38 -9.64 -1.87
CA SER A 124 -17.01 -10.89 -2.29
C SER A 124 -16.18 -12.11 -1.89
N THR A 125 -16.83 -13.25 -1.68
CA THR A 125 -16.16 -14.52 -1.38
C THR A 125 -15.17 -14.94 -2.48
N VAL A 126 -15.44 -14.56 -3.73
CA VAL A 126 -14.52 -14.81 -4.86
C VAL A 126 -13.25 -13.98 -4.69
N SER A 127 -13.37 -12.69 -4.38
CA SER A 127 -12.23 -11.81 -4.15
C SER A 127 -11.38 -12.29 -2.96
N LEU A 128 -12.01 -12.69 -1.85
CA LEU A 128 -11.30 -13.25 -0.69
C LEU A 128 -10.58 -14.56 -1.02
N ARG A 129 -11.18 -15.42 -1.85
CA ARG A 129 -10.54 -16.66 -2.29
C ARG A 129 -9.33 -16.39 -3.17
N LEU A 130 -9.43 -15.45 -4.11
CA LEU A 130 -8.32 -15.05 -4.98
C LEU A 130 -7.20 -14.39 -4.19
N LEU A 131 -7.55 -13.50 -3.26
CA LEU A 131 -6.59 -12.96 -2.29
C LEU A 131 -5.86 -14.08 -1.57
N SER A 132 -6.60 -15.02 -0.97
CA SER A 132 -5.97 -16.17 -0.30
C SER A 132 -5.06 -16.99 -1.23
N GLN A 133 -5.37 -17.08 -2.53
CA GLN A 133 -4.57 -17.79 -3.52
C GLN A 133 -3.32 -17.00 -3.93
N LEU A 134 -3.45 -15.72 -4.28
CA LEU A 134 -2.33 -14.84 -4.60
C LEU A 134 -1.33 -14.78 -3.44
N LEU A 135 -1.85 -14.62 -2.23
CA LEU A 135 -1.05 -14.60 -1.00
C LEU A 135 -0.46 -15.98 -0.67
N SER A 136 -1.09 -17.07 -1.09
CA SER A 136 -0.48 -18.42 -0.98
C SER A 136 0.66 -18.63 -1.98
N HIS A 137 0.60 -17.98 -3.15
CA HIS A 137 1.65 -18.06 -4.16
C HIS A 137 2.89 -17.25 -3.77
N GLN A 138 2.68 -16.10 -3.11
CA GLN A 138 3.76 -15.30 -2.50
C GLN A 138 4.36 -15.95 -1.23
N ARG A 139 3.73 -17.02 -0.69
CA ARG A 139 4.08 -17.70 0.57
C ARG A 139 5.13 -18.81 0.44
N GLN A 140 5.81 -18.95 -0.70
CA GLN A 140 6.91 -19.94 -0.82
C GLN A 140 8.09 -19.64 0.13
N GLU A 141 8.09 -18.49 0.81
CA GLU A 141 8.90 -18.20 2.00
C GLU A 141 7.97 -18.06 3.24
N PRO A 142 7.88 -19.07 4.13
CA PRO A 142 6.83 -19.15 5.15
C PRO A 142 6.88 -18.07 6.25
N ASP A 143 8.00 -17.37 6.43
CA ASP A 143 8.21 -16.44 7.55
C ASP A 143 8.19 -14.96 7.13
N LYS A 144 7.95 -14.65 5.85
CA LYS A 144 8.08 -13.28 5.36
C LYS A 144 6.77 -12.58 5.09
N PHE A 145 5.70 -13.23 4.59
CA PHE A 145 4.52 -12.51 4.11
C PHE A 145 3.22 -12.80 4.88
N ALA A 146 2.77 -11.84 5.70
CA ALA A 146 1.49 -11.92 6.42
C ALA A 146 0.51 -10.84 5.94
N VAL A 147 -0.68 -11.24 5.45
CA VAL A 147 -1.81 -10.32 5.33
C VAL A 147 -2.68 -10.50 6.56
N ARG A 148 -2.63 -9.53 7.47
CA ARG A 148 -3.37 -9.58 8.72
C ARG A 148 -4.52 -8.60 8.66
N ALA A 149 -5.72 -9.13 8.85
CA ALA A 149 -6.89 -8.34 9.15
C ALA A 149 -6.74 -7.81 10.59
N SER A 150 -6.56 -6.50 10.75
CA SER A 150 -6.60 -5.79 12.03
C SER A 150 -5.53 -6.07 13.10
N LEU A 151 -4.41 -6.75 12.80
CA LEU A 151 -3.25 -6.80 13.70
C LEU A 151 -2.05 -6.17 13.02
N PRO A 152 -1.28 -5.28 13.68
CA PRO A 152 0.00 -4.86 13.15
C PRO A 152 0.82 -6.13 12.88
N CYS A 153 1.48 -6.13 11.73
CA CYS A 153 2.50 -7.08 11.34
C CYS A 153 3.42 -7.26 12.54
N CYS A 154 3.24 -8.36 13.28
CA CYS A 154 3.92 -8.51 14.56
C CYS A 154 5.42 -8.58 14.25
N ASN A 155 6.19 -7.75 14.95
CA ASN A 155 7.59 -8.02 15.25
C ASN A 155 7.75 -9.50 15.60
N GLU A 156 8.28 -10.30 14.69
CA GLU A 156 9.09 -11.44 15.08
C GLU A 156 10.48 -10.89 15.38
N SER A 157 10.60 -10.31 16.56
CA SER A 157 11.88 -10.07 17.22
C SER A 157 11.77 -10.73 18.58
N LEU A 158 12.15 -12.02 18.62
CA LEU A 158 13.05 -12.65 19.59
C LEU A 158 13.18 -14.14 19.29
#